data_AF-M2NCI6-F1
#
_entry.id   AF-M2NCI6-F1
#
_cell.length_a   1.000
_cell.length_b   1.000
_cell.length_c   1.000
_cell.angle_alpha   90.00
_cell.angle_beta   90.00
_cell.angle_gamma   90.00
#
_symmetry.space_group_name_H-M   'P 1'
#
loop_
_entity.id
_entity.type
_entity.pdbx_description
1 polymer ?
#
loop_
_entity_poly.entity_id
_entity_poly.type
_entity_poly.pdbx_seq_one_letter_code
_entity_poly.pdbx_strand_id
1 'polypeptide(L)'
;MVRKHGSLVHDEELNTAAWVAARGAGVGAAKWGILSAAAAGLGFAFSPIYRSLTFQFKVFLQMSGMTIGSMIEADKRLRAHERLVRREKTIARDAEVWRRYEEDYLDKAATERMQRQQQQQQQRDTK
;
A
#
# COMPACT_ATOMS: atom_id res chain seq x y z
N MET A 1 -19.95 -19.70 11.86
CA MET A 1 -18.77 -18.89 11.48
C MET A 1 -19.21 -17.46 11.30
N VAL A 2 -18.94 -16.59 12.27
CA VAL A 2 -19.34 -15.17 12.23
C VAL A 2 -18.32 -14.41 11.39
N ARG A 3 -18.74 -13.81 10.28
CA ARG A 3 -17.91 -12.89 9.51
C ARG A 3 -17.62 -11.66 10.37
N LYS A 4 -16.36 -11.46 10.74
CA LYS A 4 -15.89 -10.22 11.39
C LYS A 4 -15.97 -9.08 10.36
N HIS A 5 -17.09 -8.38 10.32
CA HIS A 5 -17.21 -7.09 9.63
C HIS A 5 -16.88 -5.98 10.64
N GLY A 6 -15.92 -5.11 10.31
CA GLY A 6 -15.69 -3.85 11.04
C GLY A 6 -14.77 -3.92 12.26
N SER A 7 -13.56 -4.44 12.12
CA SER A 7 -12.53 -4.30 13.16
C SER A 7 -11.78 -2.98 12.97
N LEU A 8 -11.98 -2.00 13.87
CA LEU A 8 -11.34 -0.66 13.90
C LEU A 8 -9.79 -0.68 13.97
N VAL A 9 -9.17 -1.85 14.14
CA VAL A 9 -7.71 -2.03 14.20
C VAL A 9 -7.00 -1.51 12.93
N HIS A 10 -7.70 -1.48 11.79
CA HIS A 10 -7.13 -1.04 10.51
C HIS A 10 -7.69 0.30 10.02
N ASP A 11 -8.49 1.03 10.82
CA ASP A 11 -9.12 2.27 10.33
C ASP A 11 -8.11 3.36 9.96
N GLU A 12 -6.98 3.43 10.65
CA GLU A 12 -5.93 4.41 10.35
C GLU A 12 -5.18 4.08 9.05
N GLU A 13 -4.91 2.79 8.80
CA GLU A 13 -4.35 2.31 7.53
C GLU A 13 -5.33 2.51 6.37
N LEU A 14 -6.62 2.22 6.60
CA LEU A 14 -7.68 2.39 5.60
C LEU A 14 -7.88 3.88 5.25
N ASN A 15 -7.89 4.76 6.25
CA ASN A 15 -8.02 6.20 6.05
C ASN A 15 -6.82 6.77 5.27
N THR A 16 -5.61 6.31 5.58
CA THR A 16 -4.40 6.71 4.85
C THR A 16 -4.43 6.22 3.40
N ALA A 17 -4.85 4.97 3.16
CA ALA A 17 -5.02 4.44 1.82
C ALA A 17 -6.08 5.21 1.01
N ALA A 18 -7.23 5.52 1.63
CA ALA A 18 -8.28 6.33 1.03
C ALA A 18 -7.79 7.73 0.65
N TRP A 19 -6.98 8.36 1.51
CA TRP A 19 -6.42 9.68 1.26
C TRP A 19 -5.40 9.71 0.11
N VAL A 20 -4.53 8.70 0.04
CA VAL A 20 -3.57 8.54 -1.06
C VAL A 20 -4.30 8.32 -2.39
N ALA A 21 -5.36 7.50 -2.37
CA ALA A 21 -6.21 7.25 -3.53
C ALA A 21 -6.96 8.51 -3.96
N ALA A 22 -7.55 9.27 -3.04
CA ALA A 22 -8.29 10.50 -3.33
C ALA A 22 -7.38 11.57 -3.95
N ARG A 23 -6.18 11.78 -3.40
CA ARG A 23 -5.17 12.66 -4.03
C ARG A 23 -4.74 12.15 -5.40
N GLY A 24 -4.71 10.83 -5.59
CA GLY A 24 -4.38 10.20 -6.86
C GLY A 24 -5.42 10.45 -7.93
N ALA A 25 -6.68 10.22 -7.59
CA ALA A 25 -7.83 10.51 -8.42
C ALA A 25 -7.89 12.00 -8.78
N GLY A 26 -7.63 12.90 -7.83
CA GLY A 26 -7.61 14.34 -8.08
C GLY A 26 -6.54 14.76 -9.10
N VAL A 27 -5.30 14.27 -8.93
CA VAL A 27 -4.21 14.55 -9.89
C VAL A 27 -4.48 13.91 -11.25
N GLY A 28 -5.04 12.70 -11.27
CA GLY A 28 -5.45 12.01 -12.50
C GLY A 28 -6.53 12.79 -13.25
N ALA A 29 -7.58 13.23 -12.54
CA ALA A 29 -8.66 14.01 -13.11
C ALA A 29 -8.18 15.36 -13.66
N ALA A 30 -7.27 16.06 -12.96
CA ALA A 30 -6.71 17.32 -13.45
C ALA A 30 -5.86 17.11 -14.72
N LYS A 31 -4.92 16.17 -14.69
CA LYS A 31 -4.02 15.89 -15.83
C LYS A 31 -4.79 15.46 -17.07
N TRP A 32 -5.72 14.53 -16.91
CA TRP A 32 -6.51 14.02 -18.01
C TRP A 32 -7.64 14.97 -18.43
N GLY A 33 -8.14 15.79 -17.51
CA GLY A 33 -9.08 16.88 -17.84
C GLY A 33 -8.47 17.93 -18.74
N ILE A 34 -7.18 18.28 -18.55
CA ILE A 34 -6.45 19.16 -19.45
C ILE A 34 -6.26 18.50 -20.83
N LEU A 35 -5.85 17.23 -20.85
CA LEU A 35 -5.68 16.49 -22.11
C LEU A 35 -6.99 16.32 -22.89
N SER A 36 -8.09 15.99 -22.21
CA SER A 36 -9.41 15.86 -22.84
C SER A 36 -9.93 17.20 -23.32
N ALA A 37 -9.66 18.29 -22.58
CA ALA A 37 -10.01 19.64 -23.02
C ALA A 37 -9.23 20.05 -24.27
N ALA A 38 -7.94 19.71 -24.34
CA ALA A 38 -7.13 19.92 -25.54
C ALA A 38 -7.68 19.11 -26.73
N ALA A 39 -8.03 17.84 -26.51
CA ALA A 39 -8.64 16.99 -27.54
C ALA A 39 -10.01 17.54 -28.00
N ALA A 40 -10.83 18.06 -27.08
CA ALA A 40 -12.08 18.72 -27.39
C ALA A 40 -11.87 20.01 -28.22
N GLY A 41 -10.84 20.79 -27.90
CA GLY A 41 -10.44 21.98 -28.67
C GLY A 41 -10.01 21.63 -30.10
N LEU A 42 -9.19 20.58 -30.26
CA LEU A 42 -8.79 20.07 -31.58
C LEU A 42 -10.01 19.53 -32.35
N GLY A 43 -10.89 18.78 -31.70
CA GLY A 43 -12.14 18.30 -32.29
C GLY A 43 -13.00 19.46 -32.82
N PHE A 44 -13.14 20.53 -32.03
CA PHE A 44 -13.90 21.71 -32.44
C PHE A 44 -13.25 22.46 -33.63
N ALA A 45 -11.92 22.56 -33.65
CA ALA A 45 -11.19 23.23 -34.72
C ALA A 45 -11.23 22.45 -36.05
N PHE A 46 -10.99 21.14 -36.02
CA PHE A 46 -10.76 20.35 -37.24
C PHE A 46 -11.95 19.49 -37.68
N SER A 47 -12.87 19.12 -36.77
CA SER A 47 -13.97 18.19 -37.10
C SER A 47 -15.32 18.91 -37.20
N PRO A 48 -15.95 18.96 -38.39
CA PRO A 48 -17.30 19.49 -38.53
C PRO A 48 -18.35 18.66 -37.75
N ILE A 49 -18.09 17.37 -37.56
CA ILE A 49 -18.94 16.46 -36.77
C ILE A 49 -18.97 16.89 -35.29
N TYR A 50 -17.83 17.32 -34.76
CA TYR A 50 -17.74 17.78 -33.37
C TYR A 50 -18.44 19.13 -33.14
N ARG A 51 -18.50 19.99 -34.18
CA ARG A 51 -19.23 21.27 -34.10
C ARG A 51 -20.74 21.06 -34.06
N SER A 52 -21.27 20.11 -34.83
CA SER A 52 -22.70 19.75 -34.83
C SER A 52 -23.17 18.98 -33.60
N LEU A 53 -22.25 18.55 -32.72
CA LEU A 53 -22.57 17.82 -31.51
C LEU A 53 -23.26 18.71 -30.47
N THR A 54 -24.21 18.15 -29.73
CA THR A 54 -24.92 18.85 -28.65
C THR A 54 -23.97 19.22 -27.51
N PHE A 55 -24.30 20.27 -26.77
CA PHE A 55 -23.52 20.69 -25.61
C PHE A 55 -23.40 19.58 -24.56
N GLN A 56 -24.49 18.85 -24.31
CA GLN A 56 -24.52 17.71 -23.39
C GLN A 56 -23.49 16.63 -23.76
N PHE A 57 -23.40 16.29 -25.05
CA PHE A 57 -22.48 15.26 -25.52
C PHE A 57 -21.00 15.70 -25.42
N LYS A 58 -20.73 17.00 -25.57
CA LYS A 58 -19.38 17.57 -25.36
C LYS A 58 -18.95 17.48 -23.90
N VAL A 59 -19.84 17.81 -22.96
CA VAL A 59 -19.59 17.64 -21.53
C VAL A 59 -19.41 16.17 -21.17
N PHE A 60 -20.22 15.28 -21.75
CA PHE A 60 -20.06 13.84 -21.58
C PHE A 60 -18.66 13.38 -22.01
N LEU A 61 -18.20 13.73 -23.22
CA LEU A 61 -16.85 13.40 -23.70
C LEU A 61 -15.74 13.92 -22.77
N GLN A 62 -15.88 15.14 -22.27
CA GLN A 62 -14.94 15.72 -21.31
C GLN A 62 -14.90 14.92 -19.99
N MET A 63 -16.08 14.61 -19.43
CA MET A 63 -16.20 13.86 -18.19
C MET A 63 -15.72 12.41 -18.33
N SER A 64 -15.93 11.78 -19.49
CA SER A 64 -15.41 10.44 -19.78
C SER A 64 -13.88 10.42 -19.76
N GLY A 65 -13.22 11.41 -20.39
CA GLY A 65 -11.77 11.55 -20.35
C GLY A 65 -11.23 11.73 -18.93
N MET A 66 -11.89 12.58 -18.13
CA MET A 66 -11.53 12.80 -16.73
C MET A 66 -11.72 11.56 -15.85
N THR A 67 -12.82 10.83 -16.04
CA THR A 67 -13.14 9.62 -15.26
C THR A 67 -12.15 8.48 -15.55
N ILE A 68 -11.84 8.25 -16.83
CA ILE A 68 -10.83 7.25 -17.20
C ILE A 68 -9.47 7.65 -16.65
N GLY A 69 -9.13 8.93 -16.76
CA GLY A 69 -7.88 9.46 -16.26
C GLY A 69 -7.71 9.37 -14.74
N SER A 70 -8.78 9.62 -13.98
CA SER A 70 -8.78 9.48 -12.53
C SER A 70 -8.61 8.04 -12.11
N MET A 71 -9.28 7.10 -12.79
CA MET A 71 -9.19 5.67 -12.52
C MET A 71 -7.76 5.14 -12.74
N ILE A 72 -7.11 5.49 -13.85
CA ILE A 72 -5.74 5.05 -14.16
C ILE A 72 -4.73 5.50 -13.09
N GLU A 73 -4.80 6.78 -12.69
CA GLU A 73 -3.83 7.33 -11.73
C GLU A 73 -4.13 6.86 -10.29
N ALA A 74 -5.40 6.66 -9.95
CA ALA A 74 -5.81 6.04 -8.69
C ALA A 74 -5.28 4.61 -8.58
N ASP A 75 -5.49 3.77 -9.60
CA ASP A 75 -4.98 2.38 -9.63
C ASP A 75 -3.47 2.32 -9.51
N LYS A 76 -2.74 3.22 -10.20
CA LYS A 76 -1.29 3.29 -10.14
C LYS A 76 -0.79 3.61 -8.72
N ARG A 77 -1.41 4.57 -8.04
CA ARG A 77 -1.05 4.93 -6.65
C ARG A 77 -1.44 3.86 -5.65
N LEU A 78 -2.60 3.22 -5.83
CA LEU A 78 -3.08 2.16 -4.94
C LEU A 78 -2.14 0.94 -5.01
N ARG A 79 -1.74 0.52 -6.22
CA ARG A 79 -0.73 -0.55 -6.42
C ARG A 79 0.64 -0.18 -5.85
N ALA A 80 1.03 1.09 -5.91
CA ALA A 80 2.30 1.54 -5.32
C ALA A 80 2.27 1.44 -3.79
N HIS A 81 1.17 1.86 -3.17
CA HIS A 81 0.98 1.76 -1.73
C HIS A 81 0.93 0.30 -1.26
N GLU A 82 0.22 -0.56 -1.98
CA GLU A 82 0.15 -2.00 -1.67
C GLU A 82 1.55 -2.66 -1.68
N ARG A 83 2.41 -2.31 -2.65
CA ARG A 83 3.78 -2.83 -2.71
C ARG A 83 4.63 -2.39 -1.52
N LEU A 84 4.43 -1.16 -1.03
CA LEU A 84 5.15 -0.65 0.13
C LEU A 84 4.72 -1.40 1.40
N VAL A 85 3.40 -1.49 1.64
CA VAL A 85 2.84 -2.20 2.79
C VAL A 85 3.26 -3.67 2.80
N ARG A 86 3.29 -4.34 1.64
CA ARG A 86 3.77 -5.72 1.54
C ARG A 86 5.24 -5.84 1.96
N ARG A 87 6.11 -4.91 1.56
CA ARG A 87 7.53 -4.91 1.95
C ARG A 87 7.72 -4.67 3.44
N GLU A 88 6.99 -3.73 4.02
CA GLU A 88 7.03 -3.47 5.46
C GLU A 88 6.61 -4.70 6.26
N LYS A 89 5.54 -5.38 5.84
CA LYS A 89 5.10 -6.63 6.47
C LYS A 89 6.14 -7.75 6.36
N THR A 90 6.84 -7.86 5.23
CA THR A 90 7.95 -8.83 5.09
C THR A 90 9.08 -8.51 6.06
N ILE A 91 9.52 -7.25 6.12
CA ILE A 91 10.62 -6.83 7.01
C ILE A 91 10.24 -7.05 8.49
N ALA A 92 9.02 -6.70 8.89
CA ALA A 92 8.54 -6.89 10.25
C ALA A 92 8.53 -8.37 10.65
N ARG A 93 8.01 -9.25 9.77
CA ARG A 93 7.99 -10.69 10.00
C ARG A 93 9.42 -11.26 10.11
N ASP A 94 10.32 -10.82 9.23
CA ASP A 94 11.70 -11.30 9.25
C ASP A 94 12.46 -10.81 10.50
N ALA A 95 12.14 -9.61 11.00
CA ALA A 95 12.65 -9.11 12.29
C ALA A 95 12.13 -9.91 13.49
N GLU A 96 10.85 -10.30 13.50
CA GLU A 96 10.29 -11.18 14.54
C GLU A 96 10.97 -12.55 14.55
N VAL A 97 11.21 -13.13 13.38
CA VAL A 97 11.93 -14.40 13.23
C VAL A 97 13.36 -14.26 13.78
N TRP A 98 14.06 -13.18 13.47
CA TRP A 98 15.39 -12.91 14.01
C TRP A 98 15.39 -12.81 15.55
N ARG A 99 14.40 -12.10 16.10
CA ARG A 99 14.28 -11.90 17.55
C ARG A 99 14.08 -13.22 18.30
N ARG A 100 13.28 -14.15 17.74
CA ARG A 100 13.10 -15.49 18.31
C ARG A 100 14.39 -16.31 18.26
N TYR A 101 15.15 -16.22 17.17
CA TYR A 101 16.45 -16.88 17.11
C TYR A 101 17.41 -16.34 18.17
N GLU A 102 17.46 -15.03 18.39
CA GLU A 102 18.31 -14.43 19.41
C GLU A 102 17.94 -14.90 20.83
N GLU A 103 16.65 -14.97 21.15
CA GLU A 103 16.14 -15.54 22.40
C GLU A 103 16.57 -17.01 22.58
N ASP A 104 16.38 -17.86 21.56
CA ASP A 104 16.77 -19.28 21.59
C ASP A 104 18.28 -19.49 21.75
N TYR A 105 19.11 -18.62 21.14
CA TYR A 105 20.57 -18.66 21.27
C TYR A 105 21.02 -18.24 22.67
N LEU A 106 20.43 -17.19 23.22
CA LEU A 106 20.75 -16.71 24.57
C LEU A 106 20.40 -17.76 25.63
N ASP A 107 19.24 -18.42 25.51
CA ASP A 107 18.79 -19.47 26.44
C ASP A 107 19.70 -20.70 26.41
N LYS A 108 20.11 -21.14 25.22
CA LYS A 108 21.10 -22.23 25.08
C LYS A 108 22.43 -21.87 25.72
N ALA A 109 22.95 -20.66 25.45
CA ALA A 109 24.21 -20.20 26.04
C ALA A 109 24.15 -20.08 27.57
N ALA A 110 23.01 -19.62 28.12
CA ALA A 110 22.76 -19.57 29.56
C ALA A 110 22.72 -20.98 30.17
N THR A 111 22.04 -21.91 29.50
CA THR A 111 21.93 -23.31 29.94
C THR A 111 23.30 -24.00 29.97
N GLU A 112 24.13 -23.83 28.95
CA GLU A 112 25.50 -24.36 28.91
C GLU A 112 26.40 -23.79 30.01
N ARG A 113 26.24 -22.51 30.35
CA ARG A 113 26.98 -21.89 31.46
C ARG A 113 26.56 -22.48 32.80
N MET A 114 25.26 -22.67 33.01
CA MET A 114 24.73 -23.31 34.22
C MET A 114 25.23 -24.76 34.35
N GLN A 115 25.23 -25.53 33.26
CA GLN A 115 25.76 -26.91 33.26
C GLN A 115 27.27 -26.94 33.57
N ARG A 116 28.06 -26.03 32.99
CA ARG A 116 29.50 -25.92 33.30
C ARG A 116 29.76 -25.55 34.75
N GLN A 117 28.96 -24.66 35.33
CA GLN A 117 29.08 -24.30 36.74
C GLN A 117 28.71 -25.47 37.66
N GLN A 118 27.62 -26.18 37.37
CA GLN A 118 27.22 -27.38 38.13
C GLN A 118 28.29 -28.48 38.08
N GLN A 119 28.90 -28.71 36.92
CA GLN A 119 30.01 -29.67 36.80
C GLN A 119 31.23 -29.24 37.62
N GLN A 120 31.57 -27.95 37.63
CA GLN A 120 32.68 -27.45 38.46
C GLN A 120 32.38 -27.56 39.95
N GLN A 121 31.13 -27.35 40.37
CA GLN A 121 30.70 -27.53 41.75
C GLN A 121 30.79 -28.99 42.18
N GLN A 122 30.27 -29.92 41.36
CA GLN A 122 30.38 -31.35 41.62
C GLN A 122 31.84 -31.83 41.69
N GLN A 123 32.73 -31.30 40.85
CA GLN A 123 34.15 -31.62 40.92
C GLN A 123 34.87 -31.04 42.15
N ARG A 124 34.37 -29.94 42.73
CA ARG A 124 34.86 -29.39 44.00
C ARG A 124 34.38 -30.21 45.20
N ASP A 125 33.15 -30.70 45.17
CA ASP A 125 32.57 -31.48 46.27
C ASP A 125 33.09 -32.94 46.30
N THR A 126 33.67 -33.42 45.20
CA THR A 126 34.23 -34.79 45.08
C THR A 126 35.73 -34.85 45.45
N LYS A 127 36.39 -33.71 45.69
CA LYS A 127 37.80 -33.62 46.12
C LYS A 127 37.90 -33.33 47.61
#